data_AF-A0A0C2DC80-F1
#
_entry.id   AF-A0A0C2DC80-F1
#
_cell.length_a   1.000
_cell.length_b   1.000
_cell.length_c   1.000
_cell.angle_alpha   90.00
_cell.angle_beta   90.00
_cell.angle_gamma   90.00
#
_symmetry.space_group_name_H-M   'P 1'
#
loop_
_entity.id
_entity.type
_entity.pdbx_description
1 polymer ?
#
loop_
_entity_poly.entity_id
_entity_poly.type
_entity_poly.pdbx_seq_one_letter_code
_entity_poly.pdbx_strand_id
1 'polypeptide(L)'
;MGWFYVVTLVIVAIINLSNGLYQNSTFGLFADFPAKYTNALVLGNNICGTFTTVLSIVVTMILSDVRSIAITYFSISLFILGMCGLSLIALVKQKFYTYHIDKGNAARAQANASKPGLSQFVECFKLCWVQLFNVFFIFFVSLTIFPAMMATTPLYMEPGQEWHSIWPERLYTFITCFLTFNLFATIGSTIANFVQWPRPKFLWIPVLLRGLLIPFFMFCNYRPFDRTLPVIFKSEFLFLLGGIVMALTSGYFSSLAMMYAPR
;
A
#
# COMPACT_ATOMS: atom_id res chain seq x y z
N MET A 1 -23.26 -4.88 -21.44
CA MET A 1 -22.17 -4.05 -20.86
C MET A 1 -22.46 -3.60 -19.42
N GLY A 2 -23.66 -3.13 -19.08
CA GLY A 2 -23.98 -2.71 -17.70
C GLY A 2 -23.88 -3.80 -16.62
N TRP A 3 -24.38 -5.02 -16.89
CA TRP A 3 -24.35 -6.13 -15.92
C TRP A 3 -22.94 -6.49 -15.45
N PHE A 4 -22.01 -6.75 -16.38
CA PHE A 4 -20.63 -7.10 -16.04
C PHE A 4 -19.97 -5.98 -15.22
N TYR A 5 -20.14 -4.72 -15.64
CA TYR A 5 -19.62 -3.56 -14.91
C TYR A 5 -20.16 -3.47 -13.47
N VAL A 6 -21.47 -3.60 -13.29
CA VAL A 6 -22.11 -3.57 -11.96
C VAL A 6 -21.62 -4.72 -11.09
N VAL A 7 -21.55 -5.94 -11.64
CA VAL A 7 -21.05 -7.11 -10.91
C VAL A 7 -19.59 -6.91 -10.50
N THR A 8 -18.72 -6.43 -11.39
CA THR A 8 -17.33 -6.12 -11.07
C THR A 8 -17.23 -5.08 -9.96
N LEU A 9 -18.01 -4.00 -10.02
CA LEU A 9 -18.03 -2.97 -8.97
C LEU A 9 -18.47 -3.53 -7.61
N VAL A 10 -19.50 -4.37 -7.58
CA VAL A 10 -19.98 -5.01 -6.34
C VAL A 10 -18.91 -5.92 -5.76
N ILE A 11 -18.26 -6.75 -6.59
CA ILE A 11 -17.17 -7.63 -6.15
C ILE A 11 -16.01 -6.81 -5.59
N VAL A 12 -15.58 -5.75 -6.28
CA VAL A 12 -14.51 -4.85 -5.83
C VAL A 12 -14.89 -4.17 -4.51
N ALA A 13 -16.14 -3.74 -4.34
CA ALA A 13 -16.63 -3.14 -3.09
C ALA A 13 -16.58 -4.14 -1.93
N ILE A 14 -17.05 -5.38 -2.13
CA ILE A 14 -17.04 -6.44 -1.11
C ILE A 14 -15.59 -6.79 -0.73
N ILE A 15 -14.69 -6.92 -1.71
CA ILE A 15 -13.27 -7.23 -1.46
C ILE A 15 -12.61 -6.11 -0.64
N ASN A 16 -12.82 -4.83 -1.02
CA ASN A 16 -12.23 -3.71 -0.28
C ASN A 16 -12.83 -3.56 1.13
N LEU A 17 -14.13 -3.80 1.31
CA LEU A 17 -14.78 -3.81 2.62
C LEU A 17 -14.19 -4.93 3.50
N SER A 18 -14.07 -6.13 2.94
CA SER A 18 -13.52 -7.30 3.65
C SER A 18 -12.05 -7.06 4.01
N ASN A 19 -11.26 -6.50 3.10
CA ASN A 19 -9.86 -6.14 3.35
C ASN A 19 -9.74 -5.07 4.45
N GLY A 20 -10.58 -4.04 4.41
CA GLY A 20 -10.63 -3.00 5.45
C GLY A 20 -11.02 -3.56 6.82
N LEU A 21 -12.04 -4.42 6.89
CA LEU A 21 -12.44 -5.08 8.13
C LEU A 21 -11.33 -5.99 8.68
N TYR A 22 -10.71 -6.79 7.81
CA TYR A 22 -9.62 -7.68 8.18
C TYR A 22 -8.39 -6.92 8.70
N GLN A 23 -7.97 -5.88 7.97
CA GLN A 23 -6.83 -5.06 8.33
C GLN A 23 -7.07 -4.33 9.67
N ASN A 24 -8.23 -3.69 9.85
CA ASN A 24 -8.59 -3.02 11.10
C ASN A 24 -8.66 -3.99 12.28
N SER A 25 -9.24 -5.18 12.09
CA SER A 25 -9.31 -6.20 13.14
C SER A 25 -7.91 -6.69 13.55
N THR A 26 -7.02 -6.82 12.58
CA THR A 26 -5.64 -7.23 12.82
C THR A 26 -4.86 -6.13 13.55
N PHE A 27 -4.97 -4.86 13.12
CA PHE A 27 -4.38 -3.74 13.87
C PHE A 27 -4.94 -3.61 15.28
N GLY A 28 -6.25 -3.83 15.47
CA GLY A 28 -6.89 -3.85 16.79
C GLY A 28 -6.34 -4.96 17.69
N LEU A 29 -6.09 -6.14 17.14
CA LEU A 29 -5.47 -7.24 17.87
C LEU A 29 -4.02 -6.93 18.28
N PHE A 30 -3.24 -6.36 17.37
CA PHE A 30 -1.84 -6.02 17.63
C PHE A 30 -1.67 -4.74 18.47
N ALA A 31 -2.74 -4.01 18.77
CA ALA A 31 -2.68 -2.84 19.66
C ALA A 31 -2.35 -3.21 21.11
N ASP A 32 -2.68 -4.43 21.55
CA ASP A 32 -2.34 -4.95 22.88
C ASP A 32 -0.86 -5.36 23.02
N PHE A 33 -0.15 -5.46 21.89
CA PHE A 33 1.24 -5.85 21.84
C PHE A 33 2.15 -4.62 21.87
N PRO A 34 3.43 -4.79 22.26
CA PRO A 34 4.42 -3.72 22.12
C PRO A 34 4.48 -3.21 20.68
N ALA A 35 4.64 -1.89 20.46
CA ALA A 35 4.55 -1.29 19.13
C ALA A 35 5.53 -1.85 18.07
N LYS A 36 6.60 -2.53 18.49
CA LYS A 36 7.45 -3.29 17.57
C LYS A 36 6.64 -4.28 16.72
N TYR A 37 5.59 -4.88 17.26
CA TYR A 37 4.73 -5.84 16.55
C TYR A 37 3.75 -5.16 15.59
N THR A 38 3.18 -4.01 15.96
CA THR A 38 2.38 -3.18 15.04
C THR A 38 3.22 -2.73 13.85
N ASN A 39 4.47 -2.31 14.09
CA ASN A 39 5.41 -1.95 13.02
C ASN A 39 5.77 -3.15 12.15
N ALA A 40 5.99 -4.33 12.75
CA ALA A 40 6.24 -5.56 12.00
C ALA A 40 5.05 -5.96 11.12
N LEU A 41 3.82 -5.73 11.57
CA LEU A 41 2.60 -5.93 10.78
C LEU A 41 2.57 -5.00 9.55
N VAL A 42 2.83 -3.70 9.73
CA VAL A 42 2.91 -2.72 8.63
C VAL A 42 4.00 -3.13 7.63
N LEU A 43 5.17 -3.51 8.13
CA LEU A 43 6.27 -3.98 7.29
C LEU A 43 5.88 -5.24 6.49
N GLY A 44 5.25 -6.22 7.13
CA GLY A 44 4.76 -7.44 6.48
C GLY A 44 3.76 -7.16 5.37
N ASN A 45 2.86 -6.20 5.57
CA ASN A 45 1.90 -5.77 4.54
C ASN A 45 2.61 -5.22 3.29
N ASN A 46 3.66 -4.42 3.46
CA ASN A 46 4.42 -3.85 2.35
C ASN A 46 5.31 -4.88 1.65
N ILE A 47 5.96 -5.78 2.42
CA ILE A 47 6.74 -6.90 1.86
C ILE A 47 5.85 -7.81 1.01
N CYS A 48 4.62 -8.09 1.45
CA CYS A 48 3.66 -8.91 0.72
C CYS A 48 3.41 -8.38 -0.71
N GLY A 49 3.22 -7.06 -0.86
CA GLY A 49 3.04 -6.44 -2.18
C GLY A 49 4.27 -6.57 -3.10
N THR A 50 5.47 -6.54 -2.51
CA THR A 50 6.71 -6.75 -3.29
C THR A 50 6.81 -8.20 -3.74
N PHE A 51 6.53 -9.13 -2.82
CA PHE A 51 6.54 -10.56 -3.10
C PHE A 51 5.53 -10.94 -4.19
N THR A 52 4.28 -10.46 -4.10
CA THR A 52 3.26 -10.75 -5.11
C THR A 52 3.64 -10.21 -6.48
N THR A 53 4.22 -9.01 -6.54
CA THR A 53 4.67 -8.42 -7.80
C THR A 53 5.84 -9.20 -8.42
N VAL A 54 6.84 -9.59 -7.63
CA VAL A 54 7.96 -10.41 -8.09
C VAL A 54 7.44 -11.74 -8.61
N LEU A 55 6.50 -12.37 -7.91
CA LEU A 55 5.86 -13.60 -8.35
C LEU A 55 5.14 -13.41 -9.69
N SER A 56 4.36 -12.34 -9.86
CA SER A 56 3.70 -12.03 -11.14
C SER A 56 4.69 -11.84 -12.29
N ILE A 57 5.82 -11.17 -12.05
CA ILE A 57 6.88 -10.98 -13.05
C ILE A 57 7.49 -12.33 -13.44
N VAL A 58 7.89 -13.15 -12.46
CA VAL A 58 8.50 -14.46 -12.70
C VAL A 58 7.56 -15.38 -13.49
N VAL A 59 6.28 -15.46 -13.10
CA VAL A 59 5.29 -16.27 -13.82
C VAL A 59 5.11 -15.76 -15.26
N THR A 60 5.09 -14.45 -15.47
CA THR A 60 4.96 -13.82 -16.80
C THR A 60 6.20 -14.02 -17.67
N MET A 61 7.39 -14.13 -17.07
CA MET A 61 8.63 -14.44 -17.79
C MET A 61 8.70 -15.90 -18.25
N ILE A 62 8.20 -16.83 -17.44
CA ILE A 62 8.26 -18.28 -17.73
C ILE A 62 7.15 -18.70 -18.70
N LEU A 63 5.95 -18.15 -18.52
CA LEU A 63 4.76 -18.56 -19.28
C LEU A 63 4.39 -17.48 -20.29
N SER A 64 4.04 -17.87 -21.51
CA SER A 64 3.64 -16.94 -22.58
C SER A 64 2.12 -16.81 -22.71
N ASP A 65 1.39 -17.87 -22.39
CA ASP A 65 -0.07 -17.91 -22.47
C ASP A 65 -0.75 -17.27 -21.24
N VAL A 66 -1.68 -16.34 -21.49
CA VAL A 66 -2.39 -15.58 -20.45
C VAL A 66 -3.18 -16.49 -19.51
N ARG A 67 -3.80 -17.56 -20.05
CA ARG A 67 -4.56 -18.51 -19.24
C ARG A 67 -3.64 -19.26 -18.28
N SER A 68 -2.52 -19.76 -18.79
CA SER A 68 -1.51 -20.48 -17.99
C SER A 68 -0.91 -19.59 -16.89
N ILE A 69 -0.59 -18.32 -17.22
CA ILE A 69 -0.12 -17.32 -16.24
C ILE A 69 -1.12 -17.16 -15.10
N ALA A 70 -2.40 -16.97 -15.42
CA ALA A 70 -3.44 -16.77 -14.42
C ALA A 70 -3.59 -18.00 -13.52
N ILE A 71 -3.69 -19.20 -14.09
CA ILE A 71 -3.86 -20.45 -13.32
C ILE A 71 -2.68 -20.67 -12.38
N THR A 72 -1.44 -20.51 -12.87
CA THR A 72 -0.24 -20.68 -12.04
C THR A 72 -0.17 -19.64 -10.93
N TYR A 73 -0.42 -18.37 -11.24
CA TYR A 73 -0.40 -17.30 -10.24
C TYR A 73 -1.46 -17.52 -9.14
N PHE A 74 -2.69 -17.87 -9.50
CA PHE A 74 -3.74 -18.16 -8.53
C PHE A 74 -3.45 -19.42 -7.70
N SER A 75 -2.87 -20.47 -8.30
CA SER A 75 -2.51 -21.70 -7.58
C SER A 75 -1.45 -21.44 -6.51
N ILE A 76 -0.39 -20.71 -6.85
CA ILE A 76 0.66 -20.34 -5.89
C ILE A 76 0.08 -19.43 -4.79
N SER A 77 -0.77 -18.46 -5.16
CA SER A 77 -1.42 -17.57 -4.20
C SER A 77 -2.31 -18.33 -3.22
N LEU A 78 -3.08 -19.33 -3.69
CA LEU A 78 -3.93 -20.16 -2.84
C LEU A 78 -3.12 -21.03 -1.87
N PHE A 79 -2.00 -21.58 -2.33
CA PHE A 79 -1.07 -22.32 -1.47
C PHE A 79 -0.50 -21.44 -0.36
N ILE A 80 -0.05 -20.23 -0.70
CA ILE A 80 0.47 -19.26 0.29
C ILE A 80 -0.61 -18.85 1.27
N LEU A 81 -1.84 -18.58 0.80
CA LEU A 81 -2.97 -18.27 1.66
C LEU A 81 -3.24 -19.39 2.69
N GLY A 82 -3.19 -20.65 2.24
CA GLY A 82 -3.30 -21.82 3.11
C GLY A 82 -2.21 -21.85 4.19
N MET A 83 -0.95 -21.61 3.81
CA MET A 83 0.17 -21.52 4.76
C MET A 83 0.00 -20.37 5.76
N CYS A 84 -0.44 -19.20 5.32
CA CYS A 84 -0.74 -18.07 6.19
C CYS A 84 -1.86 -18.40 7.18
N GLY A 85 -2.90 -19.11 6.75
CA GLY A 85 -3.98 -19.59 7.62
C GLY A 85 -3.47 -20.54 8.72
N LEU A 86 -2.63 -21.51 8.36
CA LEU A 86 -2.00 -22.43 9.32
C LEU A 86 -1.08 -21.68 10.31
N SER A 87 -0.31 -20.72 9.81
CA SER A 87 0.56 -19.87 10.64
C SER A 87 -0.24 -19.08 11.67
N LEU A 88 -1.39 -18.52 11.29
CA LEU A 88 -2.27 -17.79 12.20
C LEU A 88 -2.85 -18.70 13.29
N ILE A 89 -3.31 -19.90 12.93
CA ILE A 89 -3.79 -20.90 13.90
C ILE A 89 -2.68 -21.28 14.89
N ALA A 90 -1.45 -21.46 14.41
CA ALA A 90 -0.31 -21.74 15.27
C ALA A 90 0.05 -20.56 16.19
N LEU A 91 -0.05 -19.32 15.69
CA LEU A 91 0.26 -18.10 16.43
C LEU A 91 -0.70 -17.90 17.62
N VAL A 92 -2.00 -18.07 17.40
CA VAL A 92 -3.02 -17.89 18.45
C VAL A 92 -2.89 -18.91 19.59
N LYS A 93 -2.26 -20.07 19.33
CA LYS A 93 -1.98 -21.10 20.33
C LYS A 93 -0.71 -20.85 21.15
N GLN A 94 0.11 -19.86 20.80
CA GLN A 94 1.34 -19.57 21.53
C GLN A 94 1.05 -18.94 22.90
N LYS A 95 1.74 -19.39 23.95
CA LYS A 95 1.62 -18.81 25.30
C LYS A 95 1.91 -17.30 25.33
N PHE A 96 2.83 -16.86 24.47
CA PHE A 96 3.16 -15.44 24.31
C PHE A 96 1.96 -14.61 23.82
N TYR A 97 1.22 -15.14 22.84
CA TYR A 97 0.02 -14.48 22.32
C TYR A 97 -1.06 -14.39 23.40
N THR A 98 -1.36 -15.51 24.07
CA THR A 98 -2.37 -15.57 25.12
C THR A 98 -2.03 -14.60 26.27
N TYR A 99 -0.77 -14.55 26.70
CA TYR A 99 -0.32 -13.64 27.76
C TYR A 99 -0.62 -12.16 27.47
N HIS A 100 -0.31 -11.68 26.25
CA HIS A 100 -0.52 -10.28 25.89
C HIS A 100 -2.01 -9.93 25.75
N ILE A 101 -2.80 -10.84 25.17
CA ILE A 101 -4.25 -10.66 25.04
C ILE A 101 -4.93 -10.65 26.40
N ASP A 102 -4.60 -11.58 27.29
CA ASP A 102 -5.19 -11.64 28.63
C ASP A 102 -4.84 -10.40 29.45
N LYS A 103 -3.60 -9.91 29.33
CA LYS A 103 -3.16 -8.65 29.94
C LYS A 103 -3.94 -7.45 29.40
N GLY A 104 -4.14 -7.36 28.08
CA GLY A 104 -4.94 -6.30 27.45
C GLY A 104 -6.40 -6.34 27.90
N ASN A 105 -6.99 -7.54 27.98
CA ASN A 105 -8.36 -7.74 28.46
C ASN A 105 -8.52 -7.37 29.94
N ALA A 106 -7.56 -7.72 30.79
CA ALA A 106 -7.56 -7.33 32.20
C ALA A 106 -7.49 -5.81 32.37
N ALA A 107 -6.65 -5.12 31.59
CA ALA A 107 -6.55 -3.66 31.62
C ALA A 107 -7.86 -2.98 31.16
N ARG A 108 -8.50 -3.48 30.09
CA ARG A 108 -9.80 -2.97 29.62
C ARG A 108 -10.91 -3.18 30.63
N ALA A 109 -10.92 -4.33 31.32
CA ALA A 109 -11.88 -4.63 32.37
C ALA A 109 -11.72 -3.68 33.57
N GLN A 110 -10.49 -3.39 33.98
CA GLN A 110 -10.20 -2.42 35.05
C GLN A 110 -10.61 -0.99 34.67
N ALA A 111 -10.43 -0.60 33.40
CA ALA A 111 -10.74 0.74 32.92
C ALA A 111 -12.23 0.98 32.58
N ASN A 112 -13.13 -0.01 32.79
CA ASN A 112 -14.50 0.00 32.27
C ASN A 112 -14.58 0.37 30.77
N ALA A 113 -13.52 0.07 30.02
CA ALA A 113 -13.34 0.49 28.63
C ALA A 113 -14.02 -0.46 27.63
N SER A 114 -14.92 -1.33 28.10
CA SER A 114 -15.61 -2.31 27.26
C SER A 114 -16.59 -1.68 26.27
N LYS A 115 -17.03 -0.43 26.52
CA LYS A 115 -17.84 0.40 25.62
C LYS A 115 -17.42 1.86 25.70
N PRO A 116 -16.39 2.29 24.95
CA PRO A 116 -16.00 3.69 24.94
C PRO A 116 -17.17 4.57 24.49
N GLY A 117 -17.43 5.64 25.24
CA GLY A 117 -18.49 6.59 24.91
C GLY A 117 -18.12 7.45 23.70
N LEU A 118 -19.12 8.03 23.03
CA LEU A 118 -18.89 8.89 21.86
C LEU A 118 -17.93 10.07 22.17
N SER A 119 -17.98 10.58 23.40
CA SER A 119 -17.06 11.64 23.87
C SER A 119 -15.59 11.19 23.86
N GLN A 120 -15.29 9.96 24.26
CA GLN A 120 -13.93 9.43 24.27
C GLN A 120 -13.40 9.22 22.85
N PHE A 121 -14.27 8.80 21.92
CA PHE A 121 -13.92 8.75 20.50
C PHE A 121 -13.57 10.13 19.94
N VAL A 122 -14.39 11.14 20.23
CA VAL A 122 -14.14 12.51 19.78
C VAL A 122 -12.85 13.07 20.39
N GLU A 123 -12.57 12.78 21.66
CA GLU A 123 -11.33 13.18 22.32
C GLU A 123 -10.10 12.52 21.68
N CYS A 124 -10.14 11.19 21.49
CA CYS A 124 -9.08 10.45 20.81
C CYS A 124 -8.83 10.98 19.39
N PHE A 125 -9.91 11.24 18.65
CA PHE A 125 -9.85 11.82 17.33
C PHE A 125 -9.20 13.20 17.32
N LYS A 126 -9.54 14.09 18.27
CA LYS A 126 -8.90 15.40 18.40
C LYS A 126 -7.41 15.29 18.72
N LEU A 127 -7.01 14.31 19.53
CA LEU A 127 -5.61 14.07 19.89
C LEU A 127 -4.77 13.59 18.69
N CYS A 128 -5.32 12.75 17.82
CA CYS A 128 -4.58 12.15 16.69
C CYS A 128 -4.91 12.76 15.32
N TRP A 129 -5.77 13.77 15.23
CA TRP A 129 -6.29 14.34 13.97
C TRP A 129 -5.20 14.69 12.95
N VAL A 130 -4.09 15.28 13.39
CA VAL A 130 -2.97 15.64 12.49
C VAL A 130 -2.36 14.39 11.84
N GLN A 131 -2.21 13.30 12.60
CA GLN A 131 -1.68 12.05 12.05
C GLN A 131 -2.71 11.31 11.20
N LEU A 132 -4.00 11.38 11.55
CA LEU A 132 -5.07 10.87 10.70
C LEU A 132 -5.08 11.59 9.34
N PHE A 133 -4.96 12.92 9.35
CA PHE A 133 -4.84 13.72 8.13
C PHE A 133 -3.60 13.34 7.32
N ASN A 134 -2.44 13.18 7.98
CA ASN A 134 -1.21 12.76 7.30
C ASN A 134 -1.40 11.43 6.60
N VAL A 135 -1.90 10.40 7.30
CA VAL A 135 -2.18 9.07 6.74
C VAL A 135 -3.17 9.17 5.58
N PHE A 136 -4.28 9.89 5.78
CA PHE A 136 -5.28 10.09 4.75
C PHE A 136 -4.69 10.73 3.49
N PHE A 137 -3.96 11.84 3.63
CA PHE A 137 -3.42 12.57 2.47
C PHE A 137 -2.32 11.78 1.76
N ILE A 138 -1.47 11.07 2.51
CA ILE A 138 -0.49 10.11 1.96
C ILE A 138 -1.19 9.09 1.06
N PHE A 139 -2.21 8.40 1.58
CA PHE A 139 -2.90 7.36 0.82
C PHE A 139 -3.78 7.93 -0.30
N PHE A 140 -4.36 9.12 -0.12
CA PHE A 140 -5.11 9.82 -1.17
C PHE A 140 -4.22 10.07 -2.39
N VAL A 141 -3.03 10.66 -2.18
CA VAL A 141 -2.06 10.89 -3.26
C VAL A 141 -1.56 9.56 -3.84
N SER A 142 -1.20 8.59 -2.98
CA SER A 142 -0.71 7.28 -3.43
C SER A 142 -1.74 6.52 -4.27
N LEU A 143 -3.01 6.44 -3.84
CA LEU A 143 -4.05 5.70 -4.54
C LEU A 143 -4.53 6.41 -5.81
N THR A 144 -4.40 7.74 -5.87
CA THR A 144 -4.64 8.50 -7.10
C THR A 144 -3.60 8.13 -8.16
N ILE A 145 -2.32 8.09 -7.77
CA ILE A 145 -1.20 7.85 -8.70
C ILE A 145 -1.02 6.34 -8.99
N PHE A 146 -0.92 5.52 -7.95
CA PHE A 146 -0.68 4.08 -8.02
C PHE A 146 -1.94 3.27 -7.67
N PRO A 147 -2.29 2.24 -8.46
CA PRO A 147 -1.68 1.89 -9.74
C PRO A 147 -2.27 2.68 -10.92
N ALA A 148 -3.39 3.38 -10.73
CA ALA A 148 -4.25 3.86 -11.82
C ALA A 148 -3.53 4.79 -12.82
N MET A 149 -2.92 5.88 -12.36
CA MET A 149 -2.21 6.79 -13.26
C MET A 149 -0.94 6.16 -13.84
N MET A 150 -0.14 5.50 -13.00
CA MET A 150 1.12 4.90 -13.45
C MET A 150 0.89 3.79 -14.48
N ALA A 151 -0.10 2.90 -14.28
CA ALA A 151 -0.41 1.82 -15.22
C ALA A 151 -1.01 2.31 -16.54
N THR A 152 -1.57 3.52 -16.57
CA THR A 152 -2.11 4.17 -17.78
C THR A 152 -1.16 5.23 -18.37
N THR A 153 0.10 5.20 -17.95
CA THR A 153 1.19 6.02 -18.47
C THR A 153 2.18 5.11 -19.20
N PRO A 154 1.92 4.75 -20.47
CA PRO A 154 2.87 3.95 -21.26
C PRO A 154 4.13 4.76 -21.56
N LEU A 155 5.19 4.08 -22.02
CA LEU A 155 6.39 4.72 -22.55
C LEU A 155 6.01 5.80 -23.57
N TYR A 156 6.62 6.98 -23.46
CA TYR A 156 6.46 8.01 -24.48
C TYR A 156 7.22 7.61 -25.73
N MET A 157 6.52 7.55 -26.87
CA MET A 157 7.10 7.21 -28.17
C MET A 157 6.58 8.21 -29.21
N GLU A 158 7.47 8.69 -30.08
CA GLU A 158 7.06 9.50 -31.22
C GLU A 158 6.46 8.60 -32.32
N PRO A 159 5.56 9.12 -33.18
CA PRO A 159 4.95 8.34 -34.24
C PRO A 159 6.01 7.65 -35.12
N GLY A 160 5.97 6.32 -35.19
CA GLY A 160 6.89 5.51 -36.00
C GLY A 160 8.17 5.08 -35.29
N GLN A 161 8.38 5.42 -34.02
CA GLN A 161 9.49 4.87 -33.24
C GLN A 161 9.21 3.43 -32.81
N GLU A 162 10.25 2.60 -32.89
CA GLU A 162 10.24 1.26 -32.30
C GLU A 162 10.43 1.33 -30.78
N TRP A 163 10.10 0.23 -30.10
CA TRP A 163 10.26 0.10 -28.66
C TRP A 163 11.72 0.30 -28.24
N HIS A 164 12.00 1.37 -27.48
CA HIS A 164 13.36 1.76 -27.10
C HIS A 164 13.60 1.77 -25.59
N SER A 165 12.67 1.24 -24.77
CA SER A 165 12.89 1.12 -23.32
C SER A 165 13.87 0.00 -23.02
N ILE A 166 14.63 0.17 -21.93
CA ILE A 166 15.47 -0.87 -21.35
C ILE A 166 14.67 -2.08 -20.85
N TRP A 167 13.36 -1.91 -20.61
CA TRP A 167 12.48 -2.97 -20.13
C TRP A 167 11.67 -3.57 -21.28
N PRO A 168 11.41 -4.89 -21.30
CA PRO A 168 10.51 -5.49 -22.29
C PRO A 168 9.10 -4.91 -22.19
N GLU A 169 8.45 -4.66 -23.33
CA GLU A 169 7.08 -4.07 -23.41
C GLU A 169 6.09 -4.80 -22.48
N ARG A 170 6.09 -6.13 -22.53
CA ARG A 170 5.21 -6.99 -21.73
C ARG A 170 5.43 -6.87 -20.22
N LEU A 171 6.61 -6.43 -19.79
CA LEU A 171 6.99 -6.26 -18.37
C LEU A 171 7.06 -4.79 -17.94
N TYR A 172 6.95 -3.84 -18.87
CA TYR A 172 7.14 -2.42 -18.60
C TYR A 172 6.26 -1.93 -17.45
N THR A 173 4.96 -2.20 -17.50
CA THR A 173 4.03 -1.82 -16.43
C THR A 173 4.30 -2.58 -15.13
N PHE A 174 4.66 -3.86 -15.20
CA PHE A 174 5.01 -4.63 -14.01
C PHE A 174 6.23 -4.06 -13.28
N ILE A 175 7.22 -3.58 -14.03
CA ILE A 175 8.47 -3.05 -13.48
C ILE A 175 8.30 -1.59 -13.02
N THR A 176 7.85 -0.72 -13.93
CA THR A 176 7.80 0.72 -13.69
C THR A 176 6.67 1.16 -12.76
N CYS A 177 5.58 0.39 -12.66
CA CYS A 177 4.47 0.66 -11.76
C CYS A 177 4.50 -0.26 -10.52
N PHE A 178 4.22 -1.55 -10.70
CA PHE A 178 4.00 -2.45 -9.57
C PHE A 178 5.27 -2.73 -8.76
N LEU A 179 6.39 -3.06 -9.43
CA LEU A 179 7.62 -3.42 -8.73
C LEU A 179 8.22 -2.19 -8.06
N THR A 180 8.30 -1.09 -8.81
CA THR A 180 8.78 0.19 -8.31
C THR A 180 7.97 0.60 -7.08
N PHE A 181 6.64 0.63 -7.15
CA PHE A 181 5.85 1.05 -5.99
C PHE A 181 6.04 0.14 -4.78
N ASN A 182 5.86 -1.17 -4.96
CA ASN A 182 5.88 -2.10 -3.83
C ASN A 182 7.27 -2.21 -3.18
N LEU A 183 8.33 -2.29 -3.99
CA LEU A 183 9.71 -2.38 -3.51
C LEU A 183 10.09 -1.13 -2.72
N PHE A 184 9.88 0.05 -3.31
CA PHE A 184 10.29 1.30 -2.70
C PHE A 184 9.39 1.72 -1.53
N ALA A 185 8.10 1.35 -1.52
CA ALA A 185 7.26 1.49 -0.33
C ALA A 185 7.74 0.59 0.82
N THR A 186 8.19 -0.62 0.53
CA THR A 186 8.79 -1.53 1.52
C THR A 186 10.10 -0.96 2.08
N ILE A 187 10.98 -0.47 1.21
CA ILE A 187 12.23 0.19 1.59
C ILE A 187 11.92 1.41 2.47
N GLY A 188 11.01 2.29 2.05
CA GLY A 188 10.62 3.48 2.80
C GLY A 188 10.10 3.12 4.19
N SER A 189 9.21 2.13 4.29
CA SER A 189 8.67 1.68 5.59
C SER A 189 9.74 1.07 6.49
N THR A 190 10.70 0.35 5.90
CA THR A 190 11.84 -0.22 6.62
C THR A 190 12.73 0.89 7.18
N ILE A 191 13.05 1.92 6.37
CA ILE A 191 13.86 3.07 6.80
C ILE A 191 13.20 3.81 7.97
N ALA A 192 11.87 3.93 8.00
CA ALA A 192 11.14 4.58 9.10
C ALA A 192 11.35 3.91 10.47
N ASN A 193 11.66 2.61 10.51
CA ASN A 193 11.99 1.92 11.75
C ASN A 193 13.35 2.35 12.33
N PHE A 194 14.29 2.74 11.48
CA PHE A 194 15.66 3.10 11.88
C PHE A 194 15.84 4.62 12.01
N VAL A 195 15.22 5.39 11.12
CA VAL A 195 15.37 6.84 11.03
C VAL A 195 14.01 7.50 11.13
N GLN A 196 13.80 8.23 12.22
CA GLN A 196 12.51 8.87 12.56
C GLN A 196 12.59 10.39 12.36
N TRP A 197 12.55 10.83 11.11
CA TRP A 197 12.60 12.24 10.74
C TRP A 197 11.66 12.50 9.57
N PRO A 198 10.87 13.57 9.53
CA PRO A 198 10.83 14.71 10.47
C PRO A 198 10.02 14.42 11.73
N ARG A 199 10.18 15.27 12.76
CA ARG A 199 9.42 15.17 14.02
C ARG A 199 7.90 15.23 13.78
N PRO A 200 7.07 14.68 14.69
CA PRO A 200 5.60 14.63 14.55
C PRO A 200 4.96 15.97 14.17
N LYS A 201 5.47 17.08 14.73
CA LYS A 201 4.98 18.45 14.49
C LYS A 201 5.20 18.94 13.05
N PHE A 202 6.19 18.40 12.34
CA PHE A 202 6.59 18.84 11.01
C PHE A 202 6.25 17.84 9.90
N LEU A 203 5.72 16.66 10.25
CA LEU A 203 5.41 15.59 9.27
C LEU A 203 4.41 16.02 8.19
N TRP A 204 3.49 16.92 8.52
CA TRP A 204 2.49 17.43 7.57
C TRP A 204 3.10 18.19 6.38
N ILE A 205 4.28 18.81 6.56
CA ILE A 205 4.94 19.60 5.51
C ILE A 205 5.34 18.73 4.31
N PRO A 206 6.19 17.70 4.46
CA PRO A 206 6.51 16.82 3.35
C PRO A 206 5.32 16.01 2.87
N VAL A 207 4.32 15.73 3.73
CA VAL A 207 3.09 15.07 3.32
C VAL A 207 2.30 15.93 2.34
N LEU A 208 2.10 17.22 2.62
CA LEU A 208 1.42 18.13 1.69
C LEU A 208 2.20 18.32 0.38
N LEU A 209 3.53 18.36 0.44
CA LEU A 209 4.38 18.45 -0.75
C LEU A 209 4.17 17.28 -1.71
N ARG A 210 3.73 16.11 -1.24
CA ARG A 210 3.37 14.99 -2.11
C ARG A 210 2.22 15.30 -3.06
N GLY A 211 1.37 16.28 -2.74
CA GLY A 211 0.34 16.77 -3.66
C GLY A 211 0.91 17.21 -5.02
N LEU A 212 2.16 17.70 -5.05
CA LEU A 212 2.86 18.09 -6.29
C LEU A 212 3.22 16.90 -7.19
N LEU A 213 3.19 15.67 -6.67
CA LEU A 213 3.42 14.47 -7.48
C LEU A 213 2.25 14.21 -8.44
N ILE A 214 1.01 14.57 -8.07
CA ILE A 214 -0.16 14.39 -8.94
C ILE A 214 0.02 15.14 -10.28
N PRO A 215 0.23 16.47 -10.31
CA PRO A 215 0.44 17.18 -11.56
C PRO A 215 1.72 16.71 -12.28
N PHE A 216 2.78 16.33 -11.56
CA PHE A 216 3.97 15.73 -12.18
C PHE A 216 3.59 14.51 -13.04
N PHE A 217 2.82 13.56 -12.50
CA PHE A 217 2.37 12.39 -13.27
C PHE A 217 1.34 12.72 -14.35
N MET A 218 0.52 13.77 -14.19
CA MET A 218 -0.36 14.24 -15.26
C MET A 218 0.40 14.78 -16.48
N PHE A 219 1.56 15.41 -16.25
CA PHE A 219 2.43 15.95 -17.31
C PHE A 219 3.39 14.92 -17.91
N CYS A 220 3.46 13.71 -17.34
CA CYS A 220 4.01 12.54 -18.02
C CYS A 220 3.09 12.11 -19.18
N ASN A 221 3.39 10.97 -19.79
CA ASN A 221 2.60 10.39 -20.88
C ASN A 221 1.28 9.74 -20.40
N TYR A 222 0.58 10.36 -19.44
CA TYR A 222 -0.68 9.86 -18.89
C TYR A 222 -1.80 9.95 -19.94
N ARG A 223 -2.51 8.83 -20.16
CA ARG A 223 -3.64 8.70 -21.11
C ARG A 223 -3.39 9.38 -22.46
N PRO A 224 -2.43 8.90 -23.27
CA PRO A 224 -2.03 9.56 -24.51
C PRO A 224 -3.19 9.76 -25.52
N PHE A 225 -4.20 8.90 -25.50
CA PHE A 225 -5.32 8.95 -26.43
C PHE A 225 -6.43 9.95 -26.04
N ASP A 226 -6.60 10.23 -24.74
CA ASP A 226 -7.67 11.09 -24.22
C ASP A 226 -7.15 12.39 -23.59
N ARG A 227 -5.84 12.69 -23.74
CA ARG A 227 -5.19 13.84 -23.09
C ARG A 227 -5.51 15.17 -23.77
N THR A 228 -5.68 16.21 -22.96
CA THR A 228 -5.76 17.61 -23.42
C THR A 228 -4.51 18.42 -23.06
N LEU A 229 -3.74 17.98 -22.06
CA LEU A 229 -2.52 18.65 -21.60
C LEU A 229 -1.31 18.27 -22.47
N PRO A 230 -0.23 19.08 -22.53
CA PRO A 230 1.01 18.74 -23.24
C PRO A 230 1.92 17.80 -22.43
N VAL A 231 2.68 16.93 -23.10
CA VAL A 231 3.66 16.03 -22.44
C VAL A 231 4.90 16.86 -22.15
N ILE A 232 5.16 17.15 -20.88
CA ILE A 232 6.37 17.88 -20.47
C ILE A 232 7.49 16.88 -20.17
N PHE A 233 7.18 15.81 -19.43
CA PHE A 233 8.14 14.79 -19.04
C PHE A 233 8.08 13.60 -19.99
N LYS A 234 8.93 13.62 -21.01
CA LYS A 234 9.05 12.55 -22.02
C LYS A 234 9.99 11.41 -21.61
N SER A 235 10.88 11.64 -20.64
CA SER A 235 11.90 10.68 -20.24
C SER A 235 11.31 9.57 -19.35
N GLU A 236 11.57 8.31 -19.72
CA GLU A 236 11.20 7.14 -18.90
C GLU A 236 11.90 7.17 -17.52
N PHE A 237 13.11 7.69 -17.44
CA PHE A 237 13.87 7.78 -16.20
C PHE A 237 13.28 8.82 -15.23
N LEU A 238 12.75 9.94 -15.75
CA LEU A 238 12.03 10.90 -14.92
C LEU A 238 10.74 10.31 -14.37
N PHE A 239 9.98 9.59 -15.20
CA PHE A 239 8.79 8.86 -14.76
C PHE A 239 9.13 7.84 -13.66
N LEU A 240 10.18 7.05 -13.86
CA LEU A 240 10.66 6.07 -12.88
C LEU A 240 11.12 6.74 -11.59
N LEU A 241 11.90 7.82 -11.66
CA LEU A 241 12.37 8.58 -10.50
C LEU A 241 11.19 9.13 -9.70
N GLY A 242 10.17 9.69 -10.37
CA GLY A 242 8.94 10.12 -9.73
C GLY A 242 8.21 8.98 -9.04
N GLY A 243 8.16 7.79 -9.67
CA GLY A 243 7.61 6.57 -9.09
C GLY A 243 8.34 6.14 -7.82
N ILE A 244 9.68 6.16 -7.85
CA ILE A 244 10.54 5.83 -6.71
C ILE A 244 10.32 6.81 -5.56
N VAL A 245 10.33 8.12 -5.82
CA VAL A 245 10.11 9.15 -4.79
C VAL A 245 8.72 9.01 -4.19
N MET A 246 7.70 8.82 -5.04
CA MET A 246 6.32 8.65 -4.59
C MET A 246 6.16 7.41 -3.70
N ALA A 247 6.76 6.28 -4.09
CA ALA A 247 6.71 5.03 -3.35
C ALA A 247 7.48 5.07 -2.02
N LEU A 248 8.74 5.55 -2.04
CA LEU A 248 9.56 5.74 -0.85
C LEU A 248 8.86 6.63 0.17
N THR A 249 8.37 7.79 -0.26
CA THR A 249 7.68 8.74 0.63
C THR A 249 6.33 8.20 1.11
N SER A 250 5.65 7.37 0.31
CA SER A 250 4.46 6.64 0.75
C SER A 250 4.74 5.71 1.90
N GLY A 251 5.70 4.80 1.76
CA GLY A 251 6.05 3.85 2.82
C GLY A 251 6.62 4.53 4.05
N TYR A 252 7.53 5.48 3.86
CA TYR A 252 8.23 6.16 4.94
C TYR A 252 7.29 7.01 5.80
N PHE A 253 6.54 7.94 5.19
CA PHE A 253 5.69 8.86 5.97
C PHE A 253 4.45 8.17 6.54
N SER A 254 3.90 7.13 5.90
CA SER A 254 2.78 6.38 6.47
C SER A 254 3.21 5.65 7.74
N SER A 255 4.40 5.03 7.71
CA SER A 255 5.00 4.37 8.88
C SER A 255 5.27 5.37 10.00
N LEU A 256 5.85 6.54 9.70
CA LEU A 256 6.06 7.59 10.72
C LEU A 256 4.74 8.10 11.31
N ALA A 257 3.73 8.36 10.48
CA ALA A 257 2.44 8.86 10.96
C ALA A 257 1.77 7.87 11.92
N MET A 258 1.85 6.56 11.63
CA MET A 258 1.36 5.50 12.53
C MET A 258 2.19 5.40 13.82
N MET A 259 3.51 5.52 13.74
CA MET A 259 4.39 5.51 14.94
C MET A 259 4.17 6.73 15.84
N TYR A 260 3.80 7.87 15.27
CA TYR A 260 3.56 9.13 15.98
C TYR A 260 2.14 9.27 16.52
N ALA A 261 1.25 8.33 16.23
CA ALA A 261 -0.08 8.32 16.82
C ALA A 261 0.02 8.13 18.35
N PRO A 262 -0.66 8.98 19.14
CA PRO A 262 -0.68 8.84 20.60
C PRO A 262 -1.31 7.49 21.00
N ARG A 263 -0.78 6.88 22.06
CA ARG A 263 -1.27 5.62 22.63
C ARG A 263 -2.23 5.88 23.77
#